data_AF-A0A2L2YF97-F1
#
_entry.id   AF-A0A2L2YF97-F1
#
_cell.length_a   1.000
_cell.length_b   1.000
_cell.length_c   1.000
_cell.angle_alpha   90.00
_cell.angle_beta   90.00
_cell.angle_gamma   90.00
#
_symmetry.space_group_name_H-M   'P 1'
#
loop_
_entity.id
_entity.type
_entity.pdbx_description
1 polymer ?
#
loop_
_entity_poly.entity_id
_entity_poly.type
_entity_poly.pdbx_seq_one_letter_code
_entity_poly.pdbx_strand_id
1 'polypeptide(L)'
;FGLEKKFLPNLAAGRPLVKSRSQLMNLKNEVFVEVIEKIVIHISEEGIIQKYELHGMILLKSFLPLSHKIIVNLEDNLKQGDVMKALIFEQHHFSSCVDDKNFEKHRSFVVTPSQGEVKAMTYYSTTSASFVPFRLLSIVEDVDKNRDCDLTLQLSCNLPSNVEALNVVLHIPVPSTTRK
;
A
#
# COMPACT_ATOMS: atom_id res chain seq x y z
N PHE A 1 16.84 17.35 14.56
CA PHE A 1 15.67 18.09 14.03
C PHE A 1 14.51 17.12 13.97
N GLY A 2 13.56 17.27 14.90
CA GLY A 2 12.51 16.29 15.17
C GLY A 2 11.47 16.23 14.06
N LEU A 3 11.36 15.07 13.41
CA LEU A 3 10.23 14.73 12.55
C LEU A 3 9.08 14.28 13.46
N GLU A 4 8.23 15.21 13.91
CA GLU A 4 6.93 14.84 14.46
C GLU A 4 6.10 14.20 13.33
N LYS A 5 5.87 12.88 13.41
CA LYS A 5 4.93 12.19 12.54
C LYS A 5 3.51 12.57 12.97
N LYS A 6 2.86 13.47 12.22
CA LYS A 6 1.43 13.80 12.39
C LYS A 6 0.62 13.09 11.33
N PHE A 7 -0.27 12.19 11.75
CA PHE A 7 -1.29 11.61 10.89
C PHE A 7 -2.51 12.55 10.93
N LEU A 8 -2.77 13.23 9.82
CA LEU A 8 -3.93 14.11 9.66
C LEU A 8 -4.95 13.42 8.75
N PRO A 9 -6.27 13.58 8.99
CA PRO A 9 -7.29 13.11 8.05
C PRO A 9 -7.05 13.73 6.66
N ASN A 10 -7.38 13.00 5.59
CA ASN A 10 -7.12 13.41 4.19
C ASN A 10 -7.99 14.61 3.76
N LEU A 11 -7.70 15.78 4.33
CA LEU A 11 -8.23 17.07 3.91
C LEU A 11 -7.49 17.59 2.67
N ALA A 12 -6.37 16.95 2.29
CA ALA A 12 -5.56 17.35 1.16
C ALA A 12 -6.27 17.06 -0.16
N ALA A 13 -6.92 15.91 -0.32
CA ALA A 13 -7.64 15.50 -1.53
C ALA A 13 -8.64 16.57 -2.02
N GLY A 14 -9.42 17.17 -1.12
CA GLY A 14 -10.44 18.18 -1.45
C GLY A 14 -9.94 19.63 -1.60
N ARG A 15 -8.65 19.91 -1.35
CA ARG A 15 -8.13 21.29 -1.45
C ARG A 15 -7.98 21.71 -2.92
N PRO A 16 -8.59 22.83 -3.35
CA PRO A 16 -8.43 23.35 -4.70
C PRO A 16 -7.00 23.84 -4.93
N LEU A 17 -6.53 23.68 -6.17
CA LEU A 17 -5.29 24.31 -6.62
C LEU A 17 -5.50 25.82 -6.72
N VAL A 18 -4.53 26.60 -6.24
CA VAL A 18 -4.63 28.05 -6.16
C VAL A 18 -4.79 28.68 -7.54
N LYS A 19 -5.69 29.65 -7.66
CA LYS A 19 -6.07 30.30 -8.94
C LYS A 19 -5.30 31.60 -9.24
N SER A 20 -4.55 32.17 -8.29
CA SER A 20 -3.86 33.46 -8.47
C SER A 20 -2.48 33.55 -7.78
N ARG A 21 -1.58 34.36 -8.35
CA ARG A 21 -0.21 34.57 -7.84
C ARG A 21 -0.16 35.19 -6.43
N SER A 22 -1.13 36.01 -6.04
CA SER A 22 -1.17 36.63 -4.70
C SER A 22 -1.51 35.61 -3.61
N GLN A 23 -2.39 34.66 -3.91
CA GLN A 23 -2.71 33.55 -3.02
C GLN A 23 -1.51 32.59 -2.85
N LEU A 24 -0.70 32.43 -3.90
CA LEU A 24 0.52 31.59 -3.89
C LEU A 24 1.54 32.01 -2.82
N MET A 25 1.66 33.32 -2.56
CA MET A 25 2.61 33.89 -1.59
C MET A 25 2.22 33.64 -0.13
N ASN A 26 0.93 33.39 0.12
CA ASN A 26 0.40 33.09 1.45
C ASN A 26 0.13 31.59 1.66
N LEU A 27 0.51 30.74 0.69
CA LEU A 27 0.38 29.30 0.84
C LEU A 27 1.42 28.76 1.81
N LYS A 28 0.96 27.88 2.68
CA LYS A 28 1.85 27.04 3.47
C LYS A 28 2.52 26.03 2.54
N ASN A 29 3.84 25.95 2.62
CA ASN A 29 4.63 24.99 1.86
C ASN A 29 4.37 23.58 2.40
N GLU A 30 3.46 22.85 1.75
CA GLU A 30 3.06 21.50 2.14
C GLU A 30 3.19 20.53 0.98
N VAL A 31 3.58 19.30 1.30
CA VAL A 31 3.58 18.15 0.40
C VAL A 31 2.89 17.01 1.12
N PHE A 32 1.97 16.34 0.44
CA PHE A 32 1.33 15.12 0.92
C PHE A 32 1.82 13.96 0.04
N VAL A 33 2.14 12.84 0.67
CA VAL A 33 2.57 11.62 -0.01
C VAL A 33 1.61 10.52 0.38
N GLU A 34 1.04 9.85 -0.62
CA GLU A 34 0.21 8.67 -0.43
C GLU A 34 0.89 7.47 -1.07
N VAL A 35 1.02 6.40 -0.29
CA VAL A 35 1.50 5.09 -0.76
C VAL A 35 0.29 4.18 -0.80
N ILE A 36 -0.09 3.74 -2.00
CA ILE A 36 -1.26 2.91 -2.22
C ILE A 36 -0.79 1.58 -2.78
N GLU A 37 -1.07 0.51 -2.04
CA GLU A 37 -0.65 -0.85 -2.38
C GLU A 37 -1.85 -1.78 -2.44
N LYS A 38 -1.92 -2.55 -3.52
CA LYS A 38 -2.85 -3.66 -3.68
C LYS A 38 -2.06 -4.95 -3.62
N ILE A 39 -2.39 -5.77 -2.63
CA ILE A 39 -1.80 -7.11 -2.46
C ILE A 39 -2.82 -8.13 -2.95
N VAL A 40 -2.40 -9.00 -3.86
CA VAL A 40 -3.17 -10.15 -4.33
C VAL A 40 -2.42 -11.40 -3.93
N ILE A 41 -3.09 -12.27 -3.17
CA ILE A 41 -2.48 -13.49 -2.62
C ILE A 41 -3.35 -14.67 -3.00
N HIS A 42 -2.72 -15.74 -3.50
CA HIS A 42 -3.34 -17.04 -3.63
C HIS A 42 -2.74 -17.99 -2.59
N ILE A 43 -3.59 -18.55 -1.73
CA ILE A 43 -3.20 -19.42 -0.63
C ILE A 43 -3.84 -20.79 -0.86
N SER A 44 -3.06 -21.86 -0.73
CA SER A 44 -3.55 -23.24 -0.80
C SER A 44 -4.36 -23.62 0.45
N GLU A 45 -5.03 -24.77 0.41
CA GLU A 45 -5.77 -25.33 1.55
C GLU A 45 -4.86 -25.55 2.77
N GLU A 46 -3.60 -25.94 2.55
CA GLU A 46 -2.59 -26.12 3.59
C GLU A 46 -2.06 -24.78 4.15
N GLY A 47 -2.56 -23.65 3.63
CA GLY A 47 -2.13 -22.32 4.03
C GLY A 47 -0.80 -21.89 3.41
N ILE A 48 -0.36 -22.53 2.32
CA ILE A 48 0.88 -22.18 1.61
C ILE A 48 0.58 -21.07 0.60
N ILE A 49 1.40 -20.01 0.59
CA ILE A 49 1.28 -18.94 -0.40
C ILE A 49 1.78 -19.47 -1.75
N GLN A 50 0.86 -19.64 -2.70
CA GLN A 50 1.16 -20.07 -4.06
C GLN A 50 1.45 -18.88 -4.99
N LYS A 51 0.82 -17.73 -4.73
CA LYS A 51 1.00 -16.50 -5.50
C LYS A 51 1.00 -15.31 -4.56
N TYR A 52 1.93 -14.39 -4.78
CA TYR A 52 1.98 -13.10 -4.14
C TYR A 52 2.23 -12.05 -5.21
N GLU A 53 1.36 -11.05 -5.31
CA GLU A 53 1.52 -9.91 -6.20
C GLU A 53 1.24 -8.63 -5.43
N LEU A 54 2.21 -7.73 -5.40
CA LEU A 54 2.07 -6.40 -4.83
C LEU A 54 2.13 -5.39 -5.97
N HIS A 55 1.05 -4.65 -6.15
CA HIS A 55 0.96 -3.52 -7.07
C HIS A 55 0.91 -2.23 -6.26
N GLY A 56 1.95 -1.42 -6.35
CA GLY A 56 2.07 -0.19 -5.58
C GLY A 56 2.15 1.07 -6.44
N MET A 57 1.75 2.19 -5.86
CA MET A 57 2.00 3.52 -6.41
C MET A 57 2.26 4.56 -5.33
N ILE A 58 3.11 5.53 -5.68
CA ILE A 58 3.40 6.70 -4.86
C ILE A 58 2.75 7.92 -5.53
N LEU A 59 1.75 8.49 -4.87
CA LEU A 59 1.12 9.76 -5.26
C LEU A 59 1.70 10.89 -4.42
N LEU A 60 1.94 12.03 -5.06
CA LEU A 60 2.48 13.21 -4.40
C LEU A 60 1.60 14.41 -4.72
N LYS A 61 1.04 15.04 -3.69
CA LYS A 61 0.29 16.29 -3.81
C LYS A 61 1.10 17.46 -3.28
N SER A 62 1.55 18.33 -4.19
CA SER A 62 2.42 19.46 -3.87
C SER A 62 1.67 20.78 -3.85
N PHE A 63 1.83 21.53 -2.77
CA PHE A 63 1.43 22.94 -2.64
C PHE A 63 2.64 23.87 -2.61
N LEU A 64 3.81 23.37 -3.03
CA LEU A 64 5.02 24.18 -3.12
C LEU A 64 4.91 25.19 -4.29
N PRO A 65 5.60 26.34 -4.21
CA PRO A 65 5.80 27.18 -5.37
C PRO A 65 6.52 26.42 -6.50
N LEU A 66 6.32 26.86 -7.74
CA LEU A 66 7.03 26.31 -8.90
C LEU A 66 8.55 26.41 -8.68
N SER A 67 9.32 25.44 -9.20
CA SER A 67 10.79 25.27 -9.12
C SER A 67 11.37 24.46 -7.95
N HIS A 68 10.55 23.99 -7.00
CA HIS A 68 11.04 23.12 -5.94
C HIS A 68 11.28 21.69 -6.44
N LYS A 69 12.35 21.08 -5.92
CA LYS A 69 12.67 19.66 -6.12
C LYS A 69 12.42 18.91 -4.83
N ILE A 70 11.79 17.75 -4.91
CA ILE A 70 11.51 16.87 -3.78
C ILE A 70 12.34 15.62 -3.97
N ILE A 71 13.18 15.30 -3.00
CA ILE A 71 13.94 14.05 -2.99
C ILE A 71 13.13 13.03 -2.19
N VAL A 72 12.74 11.94 -2.84
CA VAL A 72 12.06 10.82 -2.20
C VAL A 72 13.08 9.71 -1.98
N ASN A 73 13.27 9.30 -0.74
CA ASN A 73 14.12 8.18 -0.36
C ASN A 73 13.22 7.03 0.11
N LEU A 74 13.35 5.86 -0.52
CA LEU A 74 12.58 4.67 -0.17
C LEU A 74 13.35 3.76 0.80
N GLU A 75 14.17 4.33 1.69
CA GLU A 75 15.03 3.55 2.59
C GLU A 75 14.24 2.46 3.32
N ASP A 76 14.64 1.22 3.04
CA ASP A 76 14.34 0.07 3.88
C ASP A 76 15.14 0.25 5.18
N ASN A 77 14.53 0.89 6.17
CA ASN A 77 15.03 0.87 7.56
C ASN A 77 14.83 -0.53 8.14
N LEU A 78 15.41 -1.55 7.50
CA LEU A 78 15.59 -2.86 8.08
C LEU A 78 16.62 -2.68 9.18
N LYS A 79 16.14 -2.63 10.42
CA LYS A 79 17.02 -2.71 11.59
C LYS A 79 17.88 -3.96 11.40
N GLN A 80 19.19 -3.76 11.40
CA GLN A 80 20.19 -4.80 11.28
C GLN A 80 19.88 -5.94 12.26
N GLY A 81 19.37 -7.06 11.75
CA GLY A 81 18.92 -8.20 12.55
C GLY A 81 17.61 -8.83 12.09
N ASP A 82 16.76 -8.09 11.36
CA ASP A 82 15.52 -8.65 10.80
C ASP A 82 15.77 -9.12 9.36
N VAL A 83 15.71 -10.44 9.14
CA VAL A 83 15.85 -11.08 7.81
C VAL A 83 14.59 -10.85 6.97
N MET A 84 13.88 -9.74 7.19
CA MET A 84 12.84 -9.28 6.29
C MET A 84 13.54 -8.83 5.02
N LYS A 85 13.37 -9.62 3.96
CA LYS A 85 13.87 -9.27 2.62
C LYS A 85 13.37 -7.87 2.29
N ALA A 86 14.30 -6.96 2.02
CA ALA A 86 14.05 -5.66 1.40
C ALA A 86 13.02 -5.81 0.28
N LEU A 87 12.08 -4.86 0.18
CA LEU A 87 11.06 -4.91 -0.85
C LEU A 87 11.75 -4.84 -2.24
N ILE A 88 11.59 -5.89 -3.04
CA ILE A 88 12.20 -5.94 -4.38
C ILE A 88 11.21 -5.40 -5.39
N PHE A 89 11.53 -4.27 -6.01
CA PHE A 89 10.76 -3.68 -7.11
C PHE A 89 11.15 -4.35 -8.44
N GLU A 90 10.47 -5.44 -8.79
CA GLU A 90 10.74 -6.21 -10.02
C GLU A 90 10.42 -5.43 -11.29
N GLN A 91 9.31 -4.68 -11.27
CA GLN A 91 8.99 -3.72 -12.32
C GLN A 91 8.66 -2.40 -11.66
N HIS A 92 9.13 -1.31 -12.25
CA HIS A 92 8.78 0.03 -11.80
C HIS A 92 8.74 0.99 -12.98
N HIS A 93 7.94 2.04 -12.84
CA HIS A 93 7.81 3.09 -13.82
C HIS A 93 7.73 4.44 -13.12
N PHE A 94 8.54 5.37 -13.58
CA PHE A 94 8.57 6.75 -13.11
C PHE A 94 7.82 7.64 -14.09
N SER A 95 7.04 8.57 -13.56
CA SER A 95 6.41 9.60 -14.40
C SER A 95 7.46 10.58 -14.93
N SER A 96 7.12 11.28 -16.01
CA SER A 96 8.01 12.23 -16.69
C SER A 96 8.53 13.38 -15.82
N CYS A 97 7.91 13.65 -14.67
CA CYS A 97 8.34 14.66 -13.70
C CYS A 97 9.41 14.16 -12.72
N VAL A 98 9.92 12.95 -12.89
CA VAL A 98 10.88 12.29 -11.99
C VAL A 98 12.25 12.12 -12.67
N ASP A 99 13.32 12.48 -11.96
CA ASP A 99 14.70 12.10 -12.26
C ASP A 99 15.10 10.93 -11.36
N ASP A 100 15.28 9.77 -11.97
CA ASP A 100 15.50 8.47 -11.35
C ASP A 100 16.97 8.00 -11.42
N LYS A 101 17.91 8.85 -11.85
CA LYS A 101 19.34 8.48 -11.98
C LYS A 101 19.97 7.88 -10.72
N ASN A 102 19.46 8.23 -9.55
CA ASN A 102 19.96 7.74 -8.27
C ASN A 102 19.23 6.48 -7.77
N PHE A 103 18.20 6.01 -8.48
CA PHE A 103 17.28 5.00 -7.98
C PHE A 103 17.96 3.64 -7.79
N GLU A 104 18.72 3.17 -8.77
CA GLU A 104 19.37 1.86 -8.68
C GLU A 104 20.40 1.77 -7.55
N LYS A 105 21.13 2.85 -7.28
CA LYS A 105 22.21 2.86 -6.28
C LYS A 105 21.73 3.23 -4.87
N HIS A 106 20.81 4.18 -4.76
CA HIS A 106 20.43 4.79 -3.48
C HIS A 106 18.95 4.60 -3.14
N ARG A 107 18.17 3.89 -3.98
CA ARG A 107 16.71 3.77 -3.85
C ARG A 107 16.04 5.13 -3.62
N SER A 108 16.51 6.12 -4.37
CA SER A 108 16.02 7.49 -4.29
C SER A 108 15.81 8.11 -5.66
N PHE A 109 14.84 9.00 -5.75
CA PHE A 109 14.50 9.72 -6.97
C PHE A 109 14.07 11.15 -6.65
N VAL A 110 14.19 12.04 -7.64
CA VAL A 110 13.88 13.46 -7.50
C VAL A 110 12.63 13.80 -8.28
N VAL A 111 11.58 14.27 -7.60
CA VAL A 111 10.35 14.75 -8.22
C VAL A 111 10.43 16.26 -8.39
N THR A 112 10.14 16.76 -9.59
CA THR A 112 9.90 18.19 -9.84
C THR A 112 8.40 18.37 -10.11
N PRO A 113 7.55 18.44 -9.05
CA PRO A 113 6.11 18.41 -9.24
C PRO A 113 5.59 19.75 -9.77
N SER A 114 4.58 19.67 -10.63
CA SER A 114 3.65 20.78 -10.83
C SER A 114 2.79 20.97 -9.57
N GLN A 115 2.05 22.07 -9.47
CA GLN A 115 1.11 22.22 -8.36
C GLN A 115 -0.02 21.20 -8.48
N GLY A 116 -0.35 20.57 -7.36
CA GLY A 116 -1.37 19.54 -7.27
C GLY A 116 -0.82 18.13 -7.23
N GLU A 117 -1.65 17.19 -7.68
CA GLU A 117 -1.38 15.77 -7.55
C GLU A 117 -0.65 15.23 -8.77
N VAL A 118 0.42 14.48 -8.52
CA VAL A 118 1.15 13.75 -9.54
C VAL A 118 1.45 12.34 -9.05
N LYS A 119 1.29 11.36 -9.94
CA LYS A 119 1.78 10.01 -9.70
C LYS A 119 3.28 10.01 -9.92
N ALA A 120 4.08 9.79 -8.88
CA ALA A 120 5.54 9.82 -8.99
C ALA A 120 6.08 8.49 -9.54
N MET A 121 5.59 7.37 -9.00
CA MET A 121 6.11 6.04 -9.29
C MET A 121 4.98 5.00 -9.22
N THR A 122 5.03 4.00 -10.09
CA THR A 122 4.32 2.72 -9.91
C THR A 122 5.33 1.60 -9.80
N TYR A 123 5.02 0.57 -9.01
CA TYR A 123 5.91 -0.57 -8.81
C TYR A 123 5.14 -1.87 -8.66
N TYR A 124 5.84 -2.96 -8.93
CA TYR A 124 5.33 -4.32 -8.86
C TYR A 124 6.37 -5.24 -8.23
N SER A 125 5.90 -6.18 -7.41
CA SER A 125 6.73 -7.19 -6.78
C SER A 125 5.97 -8.51 -6.67
N THR A 126 6.62 -9.62 -7.03
CA THR A 126 6.14 -10.98 -6.72
C THR A 126 6.87 -11.61 -5.54
N THR A 127 7.95 -10.97 -5.10
CA THR A 127 8.66 -11.41 -3.90
C THR A 127 7.71 -11.32 -2.73
N SER A 128 7.38 -12.48 -2.14
CA SER A 128 6.60 -12.55 -0.91
C SER A 128 7.36 -11.79 0.16
N ALA A 129 6.96 -10.53 0.38
CA ALA A 129 7.31 -9.84 1.58
C ALA A 129 6.87 -10.74 2.74
N SER A 130 7.56 -10.69 3.87
CA SER A 130 7.23 -11.46 5.08
C SER A 130 5.85 -11.10 5.68
N PHE A 131 5.00 -10.39 4.93
CA PHE A 131 3.79 -9.75 5.40
C PHE A 131 2.57 -10.19 4.58
N VAL A 132 1.69 -10.94 5.24
CA VAL A 132 0.37 -11.29 4.75
C VAL A 132 -0.64 -10.76 5.76
N PRO A 133 -1.43 -9.71 5.43
CA PRO A 133 -2.31 -9.03 6.38
C PRO A 133 -3.33 -9.93 7.08
N PHE A 134 -3.85 -10.91 6.35
CA PHE A 134 -4.86 -11.84 6.84
C PHE A 134 -4.54 -13.27 6.42
N ARG A 135 -4.72 -14.21 7.35
CA ARG A 135 -4.69 -15.64 7.06
C ARG A 135 -6.03 -16.23 7.39
N LEU A 136 -6.64 -16.91 6.43
CA LEU A 136 -7.88 -17.65 6.62
C LEU A 136 -7.57 -19.14 6.63
N LEU A 137 -7.98 -19.82 7.69
CA LEU A 137 -8.06 -21.28 7.73
C LEU A 137 -9.53 -21.67 7.66
N SER A 138 -9.85 -22.62 6.79
CA SER A 138 -11.19 -23.20 6.67
C SER A 138 -11.14 -24.68 6.96
N ILE A 139 -12.06 -25.16 7.79
CA ILE A 139 -12.24 -26.57 8.10
C ILE A 139 -13.67 -26.92 7.73
N VAL A 140 -13.81 -27.94 6.89
CA VAL A 140 -15.10 -28.44 6.38
C VAL A 140 -15.28 -29.84 6.92
N GLU A 141 -16.35 -30.07 7.68
CA GLU A 141 -16.68 -31.36 8.26
C GLU A 141 -18.04 -31.82 7.75
N ASP A 142 -18.08 -33.02 7.16
CA ASP A 142 -19.33 -33.64 6.74
C ASP A 142 -20.02 -34.27 7.96
N VAL A 143 -21.29 -33.96 8.16
CA VAL A 143 -22.07 -34.54 9.26
C VAL A 143 -22.66 -35.88 8.77
N ASP A 144 -22.10 -36.98 9.26
CA ASP A 144 -22.55 -38.33 8.91
C ASP A 144 -24.07 -38.48 9.10
N LYS A 145 -24.74 -38.93 8.02
CA LYS A 145 -26.19 -39.21 7.91
C LYS A 145 -27.11 -38.00 7.68
N ASN A 146 -26.59 -36.79 7.47
CA ASN A 146 -27.40 -35.65 7.00
C ASN A 146 -26.80 -34.99 5.75
N ARG A 147 -27.58 -34.18 5.02
CA ARG A 147 -27.07 -33.38 3.88
C ARG A 147 -26.41 -32.08 4.35
N ASP A 148 -25.96 -32.07 5.59
CA ASP A 148 -25.46 -30.90 6.30
C ASP A 148 -23.94 -30.97 6.36
N CYS A 149 -23.33 -29.80 6.40
CA CYS A 149 -21.89 -29.62 6.41
C CYS A 149 -21.56 -28.49 7.37
N ASP A 150 -20.61 -28.74 8.27
CA ASP A 150 -20.13 -27.75 9.22
C ASP A 150 -18.88 -27.07 8.64
N LEU A 151 -18.95 -25.74 8.52
CA LEU A 151 -17.85 -24.91 8.05
C LEU A 151 -17.33 -24.06 9.21
N THR A 152 -16.11 -24.35 9.67
CA THR A 152 -15.40 -23.52 10.65
C THR A 152 -14.36 -22.65 9.95
N LEU A 153 -14.42 -21.34 10.20
CA LEU A 153 -13.51 -20.37 9.62
C LEU A 153 -12.72 -19.65 10.71
N GLN A 154 -11.40 -19.67 10.60
CA GLN A 154 -10.51 -18.93 11.48
C GLN A 154 -9.76 -17.86 10.67
N LEU A 155 -10.16 -16.61 10.85
CA LEU A 155 -9.50 -15.44 10.26
C LEU A 155 -8.52 -14.83 11.26
N SER A 156 -7.23 -14.90 10.96
CA SER A 156 -6.16 -14.25 11.74
C SER A 156 -5.73 -12.96 11.07
N CYS A 157 -5.65 -11.88 11.84
CA CYS A 157 -5.11 -10.59 11.41
C CYS A 157 -3.64 -10.50 11.85
N ASN A 158 -2.72 -10.32 10.90
CA ASN A 158 -1.28 -10.21 11.16
C ASN A 158 -0.80 -8.74 11.07
N LEU A 159 -1.73 -7.78 11.20
CA LEU A 159 -1.38 -6.37 11.27
C LEU A 159 -0.76 -6.04 12.64
N PRO A 160 0.14 -5.04 12.72
CA PRO A 160 0.61 -4.51 13.99
C PRO A 160 -0.55 -4.08 14.89
N SER A 161 -0.40 -4.23 16.21
CA SER A 161 -1.46 -3.93 17.20
C SER A 161 -1.90 -2.48 17.25
N ASN A 162 -1.12 -1.56 16.67
CA ASN A 162 -1.44 -0.14 16.56
C ASN A 162 -2.14 0.23 15.25
N VAL A 163 -2.52 -0.76 14.44
CA VAL A 163 -3.19 -0.59 13.15
C VAL A 163 -4.48 -1.40 13.16
N GLU A 164 -5.56 -0.78 12.66
CA GLU A 164 -6.84 -1.43 12.51
C GLU A 164 -7.16 -1.65 11.04
N ALA A 165 -7.75 -2.81 10.74
CA ALA A 165 -8.31 -3.09 9.43
C ALA A 165 -9.75 -2.61 9.35
N LEU A 166 -10.08 -1.85 8.31
CA LEU A 166 -11.43 -1.33 8.08
C LEU A 166 -12.04 -2.00 6.84
N ASN A 167 -13.38 -2.06 6.79
CA ASN A 167 -14.13 -2.58 5.65
C ASN A 167 -13.72 -4.01 5.24
N VAL A 168 -13.42 -4.87 6.23
CA VAL A 168 -13.10 -6.28 5.98
C VAL A 168 -14.37 -7.01 5.58
N VAL A 169 -14.36 -7.62 4.39
CA VAL A 169 -15.47 -8.42 3.87
C VAL A 169 -14.95 -9.81 3.55
N LEU A 170 -15.63 -10.83 4.09
CA LEU A 170 -15.36 -12.24 3.83
C LEU A 170 -16.46 -12.79 2.93
N HIS A 171 -16.09 -13.28 1.75
CA HIS A 171 -17.01 -13.92 0.82
C HIS A 171 -16.77 -15.43 0.80
N ILE A 172 -17.78 -16.19 1.24
CA ILE A 172 -17.70 -17.65 1.33
C ILE A 172 -18.64 -18.24 0.28
N PRO A 173 -18.13 -18.85 -0.80
CA PRO A 173 -18.98 -19.54 -1.75
C PRO A 173 -19.57 -20.79 -1.07
N VAL A 174 -20.87 -21.00 -1.26
CA VAL A 174 -21.58 -22.22 -0.86
C VAL A 174 -22.10 -22.93 -2.10
N PRO A 175 -22.29 -24.27 -2.06
CA PRO A 175 -22.91 -25.00 -3.16
C PRO A 175 -24.25 -24.39 -3.59
N SER A 176 -24.55 -24.41 -4.89
CA SER A 176 -25.81 -23.89 -5.42
C SER A 176 -27.05 -24.65 -4.93
N THR A 177 -26.84 -25.87 -4.44
CA THR A 177 -27.86 -26.74 -3.84
C THR A 177 -28.19 -26.41 -2.39
N THR A 178 -27.41 -25.53 -1.74
CA THR A 178 -27.66 -25.10 -0.36
C THR A 178 -28.99 -24.34 -0.30
N ARG A 179 -29.91 -24.83 0.53
CA ARG A 179 -31.19 -24.15 0.77
C ARG A 179 -30.93 -22.89 1.60
N LYS A 180 -31.64 -21.81 1.26
CA LYS A 180 -31.61 -20.54 2.02
C LYS A 180 -32.42 -20.64 3.29
#